data_AF-A0A9E5NSS2-F1
#
_entry.id   AF-A0A9E5NSS2-F1
#
_cell.length_a   1.000
_cell.length_b   1.000
_cell.length_c   1.000
_cell.angle_alpha   90.00
_cell.angle_beta   90.00
_cell.angle_gamma   90.00
#
_symmetry.space_group_name_H-M   'P 1'
#
loop_
_entity.id
_entity.type
_entity.pdbx_description
1 polymer ?
#
loop_
_entity_poly.entity_id
_entity_poly.type
_entity_poly.pdbx_seq_one_letter_code
_entity_poly.pdbx_strand_id
1 'polypeptide(L)'
;MSLVLVVINVAALAAGTFFALRFGSVAALTPVIFLSLTLLVGFSLAAYFLNIPRFFLYGLVLAVGPFVGEWLWRRGYASHHGYPVVFGIAAAAIAAVGLIKLLAVVRGHAPLGDGPLAGEDR
;
A
#
# COMPACT_ATOMS: atom_id res chain seq x y z
N MET A 1 11.76 11.64 -0.74
CA MET A 1 11.63 10.50 -1.68
C MET A 1 12.41 10.82 -2.95
N SER A 2 13.15 9.87 -3.56
CA SER A 2 13.92 10.17 -4.79
C SER A 2 12.99 10.30 -6.00
N LEU A 3 13.08 11.43 -6.71
CA LEU A 3 12.37 11.70 -7.98
C LEU A 3 12.52 10.55 -8.98
N VAL A 4 13.66 9.85 -8.93
CA VAL A 4 13.98 8.69 -9.76
C VAL A 4 12.92 7.60 -9.67
N LEU A 5 12.43 7.26 -8.47
CA LEU A 5 11.43 6.20 -8.28
C LEU A 5 10.06 6.58 -8.87
N VAL A 6 9.70 7.86 -8.80
CA VAL A 6 8.46 8.37 -9.40
C VAL A 6 8.55 8.25 -10.92
N VAL A 7 9.66 8.71 -11.51
CA VAL A 7 9.90 8.64 -12.96
C VAL A 7 9.86 7.20 -13.45
N ILE A 8 10.53 6.28 -12.76
CA ILE A 8 10.52 4.84 -13.11
C ILE A 8 9.09 4.29 -13.10
N ASN A 9 8.30 4.58 -12.07
CA ASN A 9 6.94 4.04 -11.96
C ASN A 9 6.00 4.62 -13.02
N VAL A 10 6.12 5.91 -13.34
CA VAL A 10 5.36 6.55 -14.43
C VAL A 10 5.75 5.97 -15.78
N ALA A 11 7.05 5.78 -16.03
CA ALA A 11 7.53 5.13 -17.24
C ALA A 11 7.02 3.69 -17.37
N ALA A 12 7.01 2.92 -16.27
CA ALA A 12 6.45 1.58 -16.23
C ALA A 12 4.94 1.57 -16.53
N LEU A 13 4.18 2.54 -16.00
CA LEU A 13 2.75 2.71 -16.30
C LEU A 13 2.51 2.97 -17.79
N ALA A 14 3.26 3.91 -18.36
CA ALA A 14 3.15 4.26 -19.78
C ALA A 14 3.54 3.07 -20.69
N ALA A 15 4.63 2.38 -20.38
CA ALA A 15 5.07 1.18 -21.11
C ALA A 15 4.03 0.05 -21.02
N GLY A 16 3.56 -0.27 -19.82
CA GLY A 16 2.54 -1.32 -19.61
C GLY A 16 1.24 -1.02 -20.38
N THR A 17 0.82 0.24 -20.37
CA THR A 17 -0.32 0.73 -21.17
C THR A 17 -0.10 0.49 -22.67
N PHE A 18 1.06 0.89 -23.19
CA PHE A 18 1.41 0.73 -24.60
C PHE A 18 1.41 -0.75 -25.04
N PHE A 19 2.04 -1.63 -24.26
CA PHE A 19 2.07 -3.07 -24.56
C PHE A 19 0.68 -3.70 -24.50
N ALA A 20 -0.14 -3.33 -23.51
CA ALA A 20 -1.50 -3.86 -23.37
C ALA A 20 -2.40 -3.49 -24.56
N LEU A 21 -2.24 -2.30 -25.13
CA LEU A 21 -3.00 -1.84 -26.30
C LEU A 21 -2.54 -2.49 -27.61
N ARG A 22 -1.31 -3.04 -27.67
CA ARG A 22 -0.71 -3.54 -28.92
C ARG A 22 -0.69 -5.06 -29.05
N PHE A 23 -0.65 -5.79 -27.93
CA PHE A 23 -0.57 -7.25 -27.93
C PHE A 23 -1.85 -7.86 -27.34
N GLY A 24 -2.83 -8.16 -28.20
CA GLY A 24 -4.15 -8.67 -27.81
C GLY A 24 -4.13 -10.05 -27.11
N SER A 25 -3.04 -10.82 -27.20
CA SER A 25 -2.88 -12.08 -26.46
C SER A 25 -2.68 -11.89 -24.95
N VAL A 26 -2.39 -10.66 -24.51
CA VAL A 26 -2.27 -10.26 -23.10
C VAL A 26 -3.60 -9.73 -22.54
N ALA A 27 -4.67 -9.69 -23.36
CA ALA A 27 -5.94 -9.04 -23.03
C ALA A 27 -6.55 -9.47 -21.69
N ALA A 28 -6.38 -10.74 -21.30
CA ALA A 28 -6.89 -11.25 -20.02
C ALA A 28 -6.17 -10.66 -18.79
N LEU A 29 -4.91 -10.24 -18.93
CA LEU A 29 -4.13 -9.61 -17.85
C LEU A 29 -4.14 -8.08 -17.93
N THR A 30 -4.72 -7.51 -18.99
CA THR A 30 -4.80 -6.05 -19.15
C THR A 30 -5.39 -5.36 -17.92
N PRO A 31 -6.55 -5.76 -17.36
CA PRO A 31 -7.10 -5.10 -16.17
C PRO A 31 -6.18 -5.21 -14.94
N VAL A 32 -5.51 -6.36 -14.79
CA VAL A 32 -4.55 -6.62 -13.71
C VAL A 32 -3.38 -5.64 -13.79
N ILE A 33 -2.76 -5.54 -14.97
CA ILE A 33 -1.58 -4.70 -15.22
C ILE A 33 -1.94 -3.22 -15.01
N PHE A 34 -3.05 -2.76 -15.58
CA PHE A 34 -3.48 -1.36 -15.42
C PHE A 34 -3.73 -1.01 -13.96
N LEU A 35 -4.51 -1.83 -13.24
CA LEU A 35 -4.79 -1.58 -11.84
C LEU A 35 -3.50 -1.56 -11.00
N SER A 36 -2.59 -2.51 -11.22
CA SER A 36 -1.29 -2.58 -10.54
C SER A 36 -0.45 -1.34 -10.77
N LEU A 37 -0.35 -0.88 -12.02
CA LEU A 37 0.46 0.29 -12.36
C LEU A 37 -0.18 1.59 -11.85
N THR A 38 -1.51 1.71 -11.91
CA THR A 38 -2.23 2.86 -11.32
C THR A 38 -2.00 2.93 -9.81
N LEU A 39 -2.06 1.81 -9.09
CA LEU A 39 -1.78 1.76 -7.66
C LEU A 39 -0.32 2.13 -7.37
N LEU A 40 0.64 1.56 -8.11
CA LEU A 40 2.06 1.84 -7.92
C LEU A 40 2.39 3.32 -8.14
N VAL A 41 1.91 3.91 -9.24
CA VAL A 41 2.14 5.32 -9.57
C VAL A 41 1.42 6.24 -8.60
N GLY A 42 0.13 5.99 -8.32
CA GLY A 42 -0.67 6.83 -7.43
C GLY A 42 -0.06 6.93 -6.03
N PHE A 43 0.34 5.79 -5.46
CA PHE A 43 1.00 5.77 -4.16
C PHE A 43 2.43 6.33 -4.19
N SER A 44 3.16 6.21 -5.30
CA SER A 44 4.48 6.82 -5.45
C SER A 44 4.40 8.35 -5.53
N LEU A 45 3.42 8.87 -6.27
CA LEU A 45 3.13 10.30 -6.33
C LEU A 45 2.67 10.81 -4.96
N ALA A 46 1.76 10.10 -4.29
CA ALA A 46 1.34 10.46 -2.94
C ALA A 46 2.51 10.46 -1.95
N ALA A 47 3.40 9.46 -2.02
CA ALA A 47 4.60 9.40 -1.19
C ALA A 47 5.55 10.57 -1.44
N TYR A 48 5.68 11.00 -2.70
CA TYR A 48 6.48 12.15 -3.09
C TYR A 48 5.88 13.47 -2.60
N PHE A 49 4.62 13.75 -2.94
CA PHE A 49 3.98 15.03 -2.63
C PHE A 49 3.70 15.23 -1.14
N LEU A 50 3.35 14.17 -0.41
CA LEU A 50 3.07 14.25 1.02
C LEU A 50 4.32 14.01 1.88
N ASN A 51 5.46 13.69 1.25
CA ASN A 51 6.70 13.29 1.92
C ASN A 51 6.47 12.21 2.99
N ILE A 52 5.62 11.22 2.69
CA ILE A 52 5.32 10.08 3.56
C ILE A 52 5.90 8.81 2.93
N PRO A 53 7.12 8.37 3.32
CA PRO A 53 7.80 7.28 2.63
C PRO A 53 7.05 5.96 2.62
N ARG A 54 6.26 5.67 3.65
CA ARG A 54 5.49 4.41 3.78
C ARG A 54 4.47 4.21 2.65
N PHE A 55 4.02 5.29 2.00
CA PHE A 55 3.08 5.17 0.89
C PHE A 55 3.70 4.45 -0.30
N PHE A 56 5.01 4.55 -0.53
CA PHE A 56 5.67 3.76 -1.56
C PHE A 56 5.58 2.25 -1.28
N LEU A 57 5.79 1.84 -0.02
CA LEU A 57 5.66 0.44 0.38
C LEU A 57 4.23 -0.06 0.20
N TYR A 58 3.23 0.76 0.55
CA TYR A 58 1.82 0.43 0.32
C TYR A 58 1.50 0.31 -1.16
N GLY A 59 2.01 1.22 -2.00
CA GLY A 59 1.90 1.15 -3.45
C GLY A 59 2.45 -0.14 -4.03
N LEU A 60 3.63 -0.58 -3.56
CA LEU A 60 4.24 -1.83 -4.00
C LEU A 60 3.40 -3.06 -3.60
N VAL A 61 2.99 -3.14 -2.34
CA VAL A 61 2.15 -4.24 -1.83
C VAL A 61 0.83 -4.32 -2.60
N LEU A 62 0.18 -3.18 -2.82
CA LEU A 62 -1.08 -3.10 -3.53
C LEU A 62 -0.93 -3.34 -5.03
N ALA A 63 0.20 -2.98 -5.64
CA ALA A 63 0.49 -3.27 -7.04
C ALA A 63 0.69 -4.77 -7.30
N VAL A 64 1.22 -5.53 -6.35
CA VAL A 64 1.30 -7.00 -6.43
C VAL A 64 -0.07 -7.64 -6.24
N GLY A 65 -0.99 -6.96 -5.54
CA GLY A 65 -2.32 -7.45 -5.18
C GLY A 65 -3.13 -8.04 -6.35
N PRO A 66 -3.33 -7.30 -7.46
CA PRO A 66 -4.05 -7.80 -8.63
C PRO A 66 -3.46 -9.10 -9.20
N PHE A 67 -2.14 -9.24 -9.26
CA PHE A 67 -1.51 -10.47 -9.77
C PHE A 67 -1.78 -11.67 -8.87
N VAL A 68 -1.70 -11.48 -7.55
CA VAL A 68 -2.03 -12.54 -6.57
C VAL A 68 -3.52 -12.89 -6.63
N GLY A 69 -4.39 -11.88 -6.76
CA GLY A 69 -5.83 -12.10 -6.87
C GLY A 69 -6.20 -12.90 -8.13
N GLU A 70 -5.66 -12.48 -9.27
CA GLU A 70 -5.86 -13.16 -10.55
C GLU A 70 -5.33 -14.60 -10.50
N TRP A 71 -4.19 -14.83 -9.83
CA TRP A 71 -3.65 -16.17 -9.61
C TRP A 71 -4.58 -17.05 -8.75
N LEU A 72 -5.15 -16.50 -7.66
CA LEU A 72 -6.11 -17.21 -6.81
C LEU A 72 -7.35 -17.62 -7.60
N TRP A 73 -7.87 -16.72 -8.43
CA TRP A 73 -9.03 -16.97 -9.28
C TRP A 73 -8.74 -18.06 -10.32
N ARG A 74 -7.62 -17.96 -11.05
CA ARG A 74 -7.23 -18.97 -12.06
C ARG A 74 -6.99 -20.36 -11.49
N ARG A 75 -6.68 -20.46 -10.19
CA ARG A 75 -6.52 -21.74 -9.47
C ARG A 75 -7.81 -22.27 -8.84
N GLY A 76 -8.92 -21.53 -8.93
CA GLY A 76 -10.19 -21.91 -8.33
C GLY A 76 -10.29 -21.66 -6.82
N TYR A 77 -9.35 -20.91 -6.24
CA TYR A 77 -9.35 -20.57 -4.81
C TYR A 77 -10.22 -19.35 -4.47
N ALA A 78 -10.64 -18.59 -5.48
CA ALA A 78 -11.55 -17.46 -5.35
C ALA A 78 -12.65 -17.53 -6.41
N SER A 79 -13.87 -17.15 -6.04
CA SER A 79 -15.03 -17.18 -6.94
C SER A 79 -14.96 -16.09 -8.03
N HIS A 80 -14.33 -14.95 -7.73
CA HIS A 80 -14.05 -13.84 -8.65
C HIS A 80 -12.54 -13.54 -8.61
N HIS A 81 -12.03 -12.53 -9.34
CA HIS A 81 -10.60 -12.16 -9.52
C HIS A 81 -9.70 -12.04 -8.25
N GLY A 82 -10.14 -12.47 -7.07
CA GLY A 82 -9.34 -12.57 -5.84
C GLY A 82 -9.01 -11.22 -5.21
N TYR A 83 -9.34 -10.11 -5.89
CA TYR A 83 -9.04 -8.75 -5.44
C TYR A 83 -9.59 -8.42 -4.05
N PRO A 84 -10.87 -8.74 -3.71
CA PRO A 84 -11.39 -8.42 -2.37
C PRO A 84 -10.61 -9.11 -1.25
N VAL A 85 -10.18 -10.36 -1.47
CA VAL A 85 -9.40 -11.13 -0.48
C VAL A 85 -8.03 -10.51 -0.31
N VAL A 86 -7.30 -10.29 -1.41
CA VAL A 86 -5.92 -9.80 -1.35
C VAL A 86 -5.86 -8.35 -0.83
N PHE A 87 -6.74 -7.47 -1.31
CA PHE A 87 -6.81 -6.09 -0.81
C PHE A 87 -7.33 -6.01 0.63
N GLY A 88 -8.26 -6.88 1.03
CA GLY A 88 -8.72 -6.98 2.41
C GLY A 88 -7.59 -7.37 3.36
N ILE A 89 -6.79 -8.38 3.00
CA ILE A 89 -5.61 -8.79 3.78
C ILE A 89 -4.58 -7.66 3.86
N ALA A 90 -4.27 -7.00 2.73
CA ALA A 90 -3.33 -5.88 2.71
C ALA A 90 -3.83 -4.71 3.59
N ALA A 91 -5.11 -4.36 3.50
CA ALA A 91 -5.73 -3.33 4.33
C ALA A 91 -5.68 -3.69 5.81
N ALA A 92 -6.00 -4.93 6.18
CA ALA A 92 -5.92 -5.41 7.55
C ALA A 92 -4.49 -5.33 8.10
N ALA A 93 -3.48 -5.72 7.33
CA ALA A 93 -2.08 -5.63 7.72
C ALA A 93 -1.63 -4.17 7.92
N ILE A 94 -1.98 -3.28 6.99
CA ILE A 94 -1.67 -1.85 7.09
C ILE A 94 -2.34 -1.22 8.32
N ALA A 95 -3.63 -1.53 8.55
CA ALA A 95 -4.38 -1.05 9.69
C ALA A 95 -3.79 -1.57 11.02
N ALA A 96 -3.44 -2.86 11.10
CA ALA A 96 -2.82 -3.45 12.28
C ALA A 96 -1.48 -2.78 12.61
N VAL A 97 -0.61 -2.55 11.63
CA VAL A 97 0.66 -1.82 11.83
C VAL A 97 0.40 -0.39 12.32
N GLY A 98 -0.59 0.29 11.73
CA GLY A 98 -1.00 1.62 12.17
C GLY A 98 -1.48 1.64 13.62
N LEU A 99 -2.34 0.68 14.00
CA LEU A 99 -2.85 0.53 15.36
C LEU A 99 -1.74 0.21 16.36
N ILE A 100 -0.83 -0.71 16.03
CA ILE A 100 0.32 -1.05 16.90
C ILE A 100 1.17 0.20 17.17
N LYS A 101 1.48 0.97 16.12
CA LYS A 101 2.25 2.22 16.27
C LYS A 101 1.50 3.27 17.08
N LEU A 102 0.20 3.42 16.85
CA LEU A 102 -0.64 4.32 17.63
C LEU A 102 -0.63 3.93 19.12
N LEU A 103 -0.83 2.66 19.43
CA LEU A 103 -0.78 2.16 20.81
C LEU A 103 0.61 2.36 21.44
N ALA A 104 1.69 2.18 20.68
CA ALA A 104 3.04 2.45 21.15
C ALA A 104 3.24 3.93 21.50
N VAL A 105 2.73 4.84 20.67
CA VAL A 105 2.77 6.29 20.94
C VAL A 105 1.96 6.62 22.18
N VAL A 106 0.71 6.14 22.28
CA VAL A 106 -0.16 6.40 23.45
C VAL A 106 0.47 5.88 24.74
N ARG A 107 1.07 4.68 24.72
CA ARG A 107 1.77 4.12 25.88
C ARG A 107 3.04 4.88 26.26
N GLY A 108 3.78 5.38 25.26
CA GLY A 108 4.97 6.19 25.47
C GLY A 108 4.69 7.63 25.93
N HIS A 109 3.46 8.11 25.73
CA HIS A 109 2.98 9.43 26.17
C HIS A 109 1.95 9.33 27.30
N ALA A 110 1.90 8.20 28.03
CA ALA A 110 1.11 8.12 29.24
C ALA A 110 1.49 9.30 30.14
N PRO A 111 0.53 10.14 30.58
CA PRO A 111 0.85 11.22 31.49
C PRO A 111 1.51 10.60 32.70
N LEU A 112 2.62 11.19 33.15
CA LEU A 112 3.28 10.89 34.42
C LEU A 112 2.24 11.01 35.54
N GLY A 113 1.51 9.93 35.81
CA GLY A 113 0.97 9.67 37.13
C GLY A 113 2.17 9.30 37.97
N ASP A 114 2.78 10.33 38.59
CA ASP A 114 3.19 10.35 40.00
C ASP A 114 4.20 11.50 40.26
N GLY A 115 3.70 12.59 40.88
CA GLY A 115 4.39 13.48 41.83
C GLY A 115 5.48 14.45 41.32
N PRO A 116 5.29 15.78 41.49
CA PRO A 116 5.82 16.41 42.69
C PRO A 116 4.81 17.39 43.32
N LEU A 117 3.88 16.87 44.11
CA LEU A 117 3.05 17.67 45.03
C LEU A 117 2.87 16.96 46.40
N ALA A 118 3.85 16.14 46.79
CA ALA A 118 3.97 15.64 48.15
C ALA A 118 5.29 16.17 48.72
N GLY A 119 5.27 17.37 49.29
CA GLY A 119 6.44 17.93 49.97
C GLY A 119 6.63 19.45 49.90
N GLU A 120 5.57 20.24 49.74
CA GLU A 120 5.58 21.64 50.17
C GLU A 120 4.53 21.78 51.27
N ASP A 121 4.91 21.40 52.48
CA ASP A 121 4.31 21.89 53.71
C ASP A 121 5.33 21.71 54.84
N ARG A 122 5.97 22.84 55.19
CA ARG A 122 6.68 23.17 56.45
C ARG A 122 8.16 22.79 56.58
#